data_AF-A0A3L6JHZ9-F1
#
_entry.id   AF-A0A3L6JHZ9-F1
#
_cell.length_a   1.000
_cell.length_b   1.000
_cell.length_c   1.000
_cell.angle_alpha   90.00
_cell.angle_beta   90.00
_cell.angle_gamma   90.00
#
_symmetry.space_group_name_H-M   'P 1'
#
loop_
_entity.id
_entity.type
_entity.pdbx_description
1 polymer ?
#
loop_
_entity_poly.entity_id
_entity_poly.type
_entity_poly.pdbx_seq_one_letter_code
_entity_poly.pdbx_strand_id
1 'polypeptide(L)' 'MSDRSLGEELDVVRLTKSQTIVLDLLRKNGMNGATPKQLLDKVSFAPRTVRYALRKLLKKKLIKRVPCLQDMRQWIYVPA' A
#
# COMPACT_ATOMS: atom_id res chain seq x y z
N MET A 1 -9.23 21.14 2.17
CA MET A 1 -8.30 20.21 1.50
C MET A 1 -8.94 18.83 1.41
N SER A 2 -10.19 18.73 0.96
CA SER A 2 -10.58 18.31 -0.40
C SER A 2 -10.12 16.89 -0.78
N ASP A 3 -10.90 15.88 -0.38
CA ASP A 3 -10.84 14.50 -0.90
C ASP A 3 -10.90 14.41 -2.45
N ARG A 4 -11.34 15.50 -3.10
CA ARG A 4 -11.52 15.61 -4.55
C ARG A 4 -10.23 15.62 -5.36
N SER A 5 -9.10 16.05 -4.81
CA SER A 5 -7.82 16.13 -5.55
C SER A 5 -7.05 14.81 -5.61
N LEU A 6 -7.41 13.81 -4.78
CA LEU A 6 -6.71 12.52 -4.74
C LEU A 6 -7.18 11.56 -5.84
N GLY A 7 -8.42 11.71 -6.31
CA GLY A 7 -8.97 10.89 -7.40
C GLY A 7 -8.30 11.17 -8.75
N GLU A 8 -7.96 12.44 -9.02
CA GLU A 8 -7.40 12.87 -10.30
C GLU A 8 -5.93 12.46 -10.49
N GLU A 9 -5.15 12.38 -9.41
CA GLU A 9 -3.74 11.90 -9.47
C GLU A 9 -3.63 10.39 -9.74
N LEU A 10 -4.66 9.62 -9.37
CA LEU A 10 -4.72 8.17 -9.59
C LEU A 10 -5.08 7.81 -11.04
N ASP A 11 -5.77 8.68 -11.77
CA ASP A 11 -6.21 8.42 -13.15
C ASP A 11 -5.05 8.43 -14.16
N VAL A 12 -3.94 9.11 -13.85
CA VAL A 12 -2.71 9.09 -14.67
C VAL A 12 -1.97 7.75 -14.53
N VAL A 13 -2.25 6.98 -13.47
CA VAL A 13 -1.54 5.76 -13.13
C VAL A 13 -2.52 4.59 -13.12
N ARG A 14 -2.71 3.91 -14.26
CA ARG A 14 -3.53 2.68 -14.33
C ARG A 14 -3.13 1.67 -13.22
N LEU A 15 -3.99 1.52 -12.21
CA LEU A 15 -3.86 0.58 -11.10
C LEU A 15 -4.87 -0.57 -11.26
N THR A 16 -4.46 -1.78 -10.89
CA THR A 16 -5.40 -2.91 -10.80
C THR A 16 -6.22 -2.81 -9.51
N LYS A 17 -7.39 -3.47 -9.45
CA LYS A 17 -8.25 -3.50 -8.25
C LYS A 17 -7.48 -3.83 -6.97
N SER A 18 -6.58 -4.82 -7.01
CA SER A 18 -5.73 -5.19 -5.87
C SER A 18 -4.72 -4.10 -5.47
N GLN A 19 -4.16 -3.36 -6.43
CA GLN A 19 -3.24 -2.26 -6.15
C GLN A 19 -3.99 -1.09 -5.52
N THR A 20 -5.16 -0.74 -6.05
CA THR A 20 -6.01 0.33 -5.51
C THR A 20 -6.41 0.03 -4.07
N ILE A 21 -6.89 -1.19 -3.78
CA ILE A 21 -7.31 -1.57 -2.42
C ILE A 21 -6.13 -1.56 -1.44
N VAL A 22 -4.96 -2.08 -1.84
CA VAL A 22 -3.77 -2.07 -0.97
C VAL A 22 -3.31 -0.63 -0.71
N LEU A 23 -3.34 0.23 -1.73
CA LEU A 23 -2.98 1.64 -1.58
C LEU A 23 -3.98 2.39 -0.69
N ASP A 24 -5.28 2.15 -0.86
CA ASP A 24 -6.33 2.74 -0.04
C ASP A 24 -6.19 2.31 1.43
N LEU A 25 -5.91 1.03 1.70
CA LEU A 25 -5.64 0.54 3.05
C LEU A 25 -4.43 1.23 3.70
N LEU A 26 -3.38 1.51 2.94
CA LEU A 26 -2.21 2.24 3.42
C LEU A 26 -2.48 3.73 3.65
N ARG A 27 -3.43 4.32 2.91
CA ARG A 27 -3.82 5.73 3.03
C ARG A 27 -4.92 5.97 4.07
N LYS A 28 -5.72 4.95 4.41
CA LYS A 28 -6.77 5.08 5.42
C LYS A 28 -6.19 5.57 6.74
N ASN A 29 -6.81 6.63 7.27
CA ASN A 29 -6.44 7.26 8.54
C ASN A 29 -6.26 6.19 9.63
N GLY A 30 -5.07 6.18 10.25
CA GLY A 30 -4.71 5.29 11.36
C GLY A 30 -3.65 4.23 11.03
N MET A 31 -3.35 3.95 9.76
CA MET A 31 -2.21 3.10 9.40
C MET A 31 -1.00 3.95 9.01
N ASN A 32 -0.16 4.34 9.98
CA ASN A 32 1.15 5.01 9.74
C ASN A 32 2.20 4.07 9.11
N GLY A 33 1.74 3.06 8.37
CA GLY A 33 2.52 1.98 7.83
C GLY A 33 1.97 0.62 8.20
N ALA A 34 2.18 -0.35 7.31
CA ALA A 34 1.72 -1.72 7.51
C ALA A 34 2.78 -2.73 7.06
N THR A 35 2.92 -3.81 7.80
CA THR A 35 3.68 -4.97 7.31
C THR A 35 2.83 -5.78 6.32
N PRO A 36 3.46 -6.61 5.45
CA PRO A 36 2.72 -7.52 4.57
C PRO A 36 1.73 -8.42 5.32
N LYS A 37 2.07 -8.84 6.54
CA LYS A 37 1.21 -9.66 7.39
C LYS A 37 -0.06 -8.90 7.78
N GLN A 38 0.09 -7.67 8.29
CA GLN A 38 -1.06 -6.83 8.65
C GLN A 38 -1.95 -6.49 7.46
N LEU A 39 -1.37 -6.32 6.27
CA LEU A 39 -2.15 -6.11 5.05
C LEU A 39 -2.94 -7.36 4.67
N LEU A 40 -2.35 -8.54 4.83
CA LEU A 40 -3.02 -9.82 4.55
C LEU A 40 -4.21 -10.05 5.47
N ASP A 41 -4.11 -9.69 6.74
CA ASP A 41 -5.21 -9.83 7.69
C ASP A 41 -6.41 -8.93 7.34
N LYS A 42 -6.22 -7.90 6.49
CA LYS A 42 -7.24 -6.93 6.09
C LYS A 42 -7.80 -7.15 4.68
N VAL A 43 -7.26 -8.09 3.90
CA VAL A 43 -7.68 -8.33 2.52
C VAL A 43 -7.98 -9.80 2.27
N SER A 44 -8.92 -10.09 1.38
CA SER A 44 -9.22 -11.45 0.93
C SER A 44 -8.25 -11.97 -0.15
N PHE A 45 -7.21 -11.20 -0.50
CA PHE A 45 -6.27 -11.59 -1.54
C PHE A 45 -5.24 -12.61 -1.05
N ALA A 46 -4.87 -13.54 -1.92
CA ALA A 46 -3.76 -14.44 -1.66
C ALA A 46 -2.44 -13.68 -1.38
N PRO A 47 -1.54 -14.22 -0.52
CA PRO A 47 -0.26 -13.59 -0.17
C PRO A 47 0.58 -13.10 -1.36
N ARG A 48 0.61 -13.88 -2.44
CA ARG A 48 1.34 -13.54 -3.68
C ARG A 48 0.80 -12.26 -4.34
N THR A 49 -0.51 -12.03 -4.26
CA THR A 49 -1.19 -10.89 -4.87
C THR A 49 -0.86 -9.61 -4.11
N VAL A 50 -0.86 -9.66 -2.77
CA VAL A 50 -0.48 -8.51 -1.93
C VAL A 50 0.98 -8.14 -2.17
N ARG A 51 1.89 -9.14 -2.15
CA ARG A 51 3.31 -8.91 -2.48
C ARG A 51 3.51 -8.30 -3.86
N TYR A 52 2.79 -8.80 -4.86
CA TYR A 52 2.86 -8.27 -6.22
C TYR A 52 2.35 -6.82 -6.31
N ALA A 53 1.23 -6.50 -5.64
CA ALA A 53 0.68 -5.16 -5.58
C ALA A 53 1.67 -4.18 -4.93
N LEU A 54 2.23 -4.52 -3.76
CA LEU A 54 3.24 -3.71 -3.07
C LEU A 54 4.46 -3.45 -3.96
N ARG A 55 4.96 -4.46 -4.67
CA ARG A 55 6.10 -4.30 -5.60
C ARG A 55 5.78 -3.31 -6.72
N LYS A 56 4.57 -3.36 -7.29
CA LYS A 56 4.15 -2.44 -8.36
C LYS A 56 3.94 -1.02 -7.85
N LEU A 57 3.35 -0.86 -6.67
CA LEU A 57 3.17 0.44 -6.02
C LEU A 57 4.50 1.09 -5.66
N LEU A 58 5.48 0.33 -5.16
CA LEU A 58 6.86 0.79 -4.94
C LEU A 58 7.51 1.28 -6.24
N LYS A 59 7.38 0.50 -7.33
CA LYS A 59 7.95 0.89 -8.64
C LYS A 59 7.31 2.18 -9.18
N LYS A 60 6.02 2.38 -8.90
CA LYS A 60 5.27 3.60 -9.23
C LYS A 60 5.51 4.75 -8.25
N LYS A 61 6.35 4.55 -7.22
CA LYS A 61 6.66 5.51 -6.15
C LYS A 61 5.43 6.02 -5.37
N LEU A 62 4.34 5.24 -5.34
CA LEU A 62 3.11 5.57 -4.62
C LEU A 62 3.17 5.18 -3.14
N ILE A 63 4.13 4.33 -2.79
CA ILE A 63 4.41 3.90 -1.41
C ILE A 63 5.92 3.85 -1.22
N LYS A 64 6.36 3.93 0.03
CA LYS A 64 7.75 3.73 0.47
C LYS A 64 7.80 2.51 1.38
N ARG A 65 9.00 1.98 1.60
CA ARG A 65 9.23 0.93 2.60
C ARG A 65 10.32 1.37 3.57
N VAL A 66 10.12 1.08 4.85
CA VAL A 66 11.09 1.30 5.92
C VAL A 66 11.31 -0.01 6.68
N PRO A 67 12.52 -0.27 7.22
CA PRO A 67 12.73 -1.44 8.06
C PRO A 67 11.79 -1.42 9.28
N CYS A 68 11.23 -2.56 9.63
CA CYS A 68 10.50 -2.72 10.88
C CYS A 68 11.50 -2.82 12.03
N LEU A 69 11.49 -1.88 12.99
CA LEU A 69 12.45 -1.89 14.10
C LEU A 69 12.14 -2.99 15.12
N GLN A 70 10.90 -3.46 15.19
CA GLN A 70 10.48 -4.57 16.05
C GLN A 70 10.86 -5.95 15.48
N ASP A 71 10.94 -6.07 14.14
CA ASP A 71 11.36 -7.29 13.46
C ASP A 71 12.10 -6.92 12.17
N MET A 72 13.43 -6.86 12.24
CA MET A 72 14.28 -6.43 11.11
C MET A 72 14.19 -7.33 9.87
N ARG A 73 13.54 -8.49 9.96
CA ARG A 73 13.24 -9.36 8.80
C ARG A 73 12.05 -8.85 7.98
N GLN A 74 11.30 -7.86 8.50
CA GLN A 74 10.11 -7.30 7.88
C GLN A 74 10.32 -5.86 7.43
N TRP A 75 9.53 -5.48 6.43
CA TRP A 75 9.40 -4.11 5.96
C TRP A 75 8.04 -3.57 6.35
N ILE A 76 8.00 -2.32 6.79
CA ILE A 76 6.78 -1.53 6.94
C ILE A 76 6.62 -0.72 5.66
N TYR A 77 5.45 -0.83 5.03
CA TYR A 77 5.09 -0.07 3.83
C TYR A 77 4.26 1.13 4.25
N VAL A 78 4.62 2.32 3.80
CA VAL A 78 3.94 3.59 4.11
C VAL A 78 3.48 4.25 2.82
N PRO A 79 2.34 4.96 2.79
CA PRO A 79 1.96 5.78 1.64
C PRO A 79 3.05 6.84 1.37
N ALA A 80 3.30 7.14 0.09
CA ALA A 80 4.35 8.07 -0.32
C ALA A 80 3.99 9.53 -0.06
#